data_AF-A0A222XAB7-F1
#
_entry.id   AF-A0A222XAB7-F1
#
_cell.length_a   1.000
_cell.length_b   1.000
_cell.length_c   1.000
_cell.angle_alpha   90.00
_cell.angle_beta   90.00
_cell.angle_gamma   90.00
#
_symmetry.space_group_name_H-M   'P 1'
#
loop_
_entity.id
_entity.type
_entity.pdbx_description
1 polymer ?
#
loop_
_entity_poly.entity_id
_entity_poly.type
_entity_poly.pdbx_seq_one_letter_code
_entity_poly.pdbx_strand_id
1 'polypeptide(L)' 'MSRSPRTGRALTDWLARHLLGPAQVGDSREPARPTTEQEHAREQELRSTLVRVQDANGRTYLVERSATEPDERDV' A
#
# COMPACT_ATOMS: atom_id res chain seq x y z
N MET A 1 23.40 -6.56 -16.26
CA MET A 1 23.89 -7.41 -15.14
C MET A 1 22.69 -8.14 -14.53
N SER A 2 22.50 -9.42 -14.86
CA SER A 2 21.41 -10.23 -14.30
C SER A 2 21.85 -10.77 -12.94
N ARG A 3 21.15 -10.42 -11.86
CA ARG A 3 21.37 -11.02 -10.54
C ARG A 3 20.78 -12.42 -10.56
N SER A 4 21.62 -13.46 -10.52
CA SER A 4 21.14 -14.83 -10.26
C SER A 4 20.22 -14.84 -9.03
N PRO A 5 19.03 -15.44 -9.12
CA PRO A 5 18.17 -15.57 -7.95
C PRO A 5 18.89 -16.47 -6.94
N ARG A 6 19.27 -15.90 -5.80
CA ARG A 6 19.74 -16.69 -4.66
C ARG A 6 18.60 -17.63 -4.29
N THR A 7 18.78 -18.94 -4.46
CA THR A 7 17.78 -20.00 -4.27
C THR A 7 16.97 -19.85 -2.97
N GLY A 8 17.58 -19.35 -1.90
CA GLY A 8 16.90 -19.09 -0.62
C GLY A 8 15.78 -18.05 -0.67
N ARG A 9 15.86 -17.02 -1.53
CA ARG A 9 14.82 -15.98 -1.65
C ARG A 9 13.53 -16.51 -2.25
N ALA A 10 13.63 -17.42 -3.21
CA ALA A 10 12.44 -18.03 -3.85
C ALA A 10 11.63 -18.86 -2.86
N LEU A 11 12.29 -19.58 -1.95
CA LEU A 11 11.62 -20.35 -0.90
C LEU A 11 10.95 -19.44 0.13
N THR A 12 11.64 -18.39 0.58
CA THR A 12 11.06 -17.42 1.53
C THR A 12 9.86 -16.69 0.93
N ASP A 13 9.93 -16.26 -0.34
CA ASP A 13 8.81 -15.62 -1.04
C ASP A 13 7.62 -16.58 -1.21
N TRP A 14 7.88 -17.86 -1.48
CA TRP A 14 6.84 -18.89 -1.57
C TRP A 14 6.16 -19.14 -0.22
N LEU A 15 6.95 -19.29 0.86
CA LEU A 15 6.44 -19.46 2.23
C LEU A 15 5.61 -18.25 2.69
N ALA A 16 6.09 -17.04 2.42
CA ALA A 16 5.37 -15.81 2.74
C ALA A 16 4.04 -15.73 2.01
N ARG A 17 3.99 -16.13 0.73
CA ARG A 17 2.77 -16.06 -0.09
C ARG A 17 1.73 -17.12 0.26
N HIS A 18 2.16 -18.34 0.61
CA HIS A 18 1.25 -19.49 0.68
C HIS A 18 0.99 -20.03 2.08
N LEU A 19 1.88 -19.78 3.05
CA LEU A 19 1.78 -20.41 4.38
C LEU A 19 1.65 -19.38 5.50
N LEU A 20 2.48 -18.34 5.47
CA LEU A 20 2.55 -17.36 6.56
C LEU A 20 1.52 -16.23 6.40
N GLY A 21 1.01 -16.03 5.18
CA GLY A 21 0.19 -14.87 4.86
C GLY A 21 1.01 -13.58 4.85
N PRO A 22 0.37 -12.43 4.56
CA PRO A 22 1.06 -11.14 4.63
C PRO A 22 1.64 -10.92 6.02
N ALA A 23 2.82 -10.31 6.10
CA ALA A 23 3.45 -9.98 7.38
C ALA A 23 2.48 -9.14 8.23
N GLN A 24 2.04 -9.71 9.35
CA GLN A 24 1.15 -9.04 10.29
C GLN A 24 2.00 -8.29 11.32
N VAL A 25 1.75 -6.99 11.45
CA VAL A 25 2.35 -6.17 12.50
C VAL A 25 1.38 -6.19 13.68
N GLY A 26 1.63 -7.08 14.65
CA GLY A 26 0.80 -7.27 15.84
C GLY A 26 0.06 -8.60 15.87
N ASP A 27 -0.64 -8.88 16.97
CA ASP A 27 -1.48 -10.07 17.10
C ASP A 27 -2.84 -9.82 16.43
N SER A 28 -3.12 -10.54 15.34
CA SER A 28 -4.39 -10.42 14.61
C SER A 28 -5.60 -10.95 15.37
N ARG A 29 -5.39 -11.66 16.50
CA ARG A 29 -6.47 -12.11 17.39
C ARG A 29 -6.76 -11.10 18.49
N GLU A 30 -5.91 -10.10 18.68
CA GLU A 30 -6.19 -9.05 19.64
C GLU A 30 -7.38 -8.19 19.17
N PRO A 31 -8.27 -7.78 20.08
CA PRO A 31 -9.32 -6.83 19.75
C PRO A 31 -8.71 -5.54 19.19
N ALA A 32 -9.22 -5.09 18.04
CA ALA A 32 -8.81 -3.81 17.48
C ALA A 32 -9.08 -2.68 18.49
N ARG A 33 -8.08 -1.83 18.74
CA ARG A 33 -8.25 -0.62 19.53
C ARG A 33 -9.32 0.26 18.87
N PRO A 34 -10.25 0.87 19.63
CA PRO A 34 -11.16 1.86 19.07
C PRO A 34 -10.37 3.03 18.46
N THR A 35 -10.77 3.43 17.25
CA THR A 35 -10.24 4.61 16.56
C THR A 35 -10.85 5.87 17.19
N THR A 36 -10.02 6.85 17.50
CA THR A 36 -10.48 8.17 17.98
C THR A 36 -11.04 9.01 16.83
N GLU A 37 -11.87 10.01 17.15
CA GLU A 37 -12.40 10.93 16.14
C GLU A 37 -11.28 11.68 15.39
N GLN A 38 -10.20 12.05 16.09
CA GLN A 38 -9.04 12.70 15.49
C GLN A 38 -8.33 11.79 14.48
N GLU A 39 -8.13 10.52 14.83
CA GLU A 39 -7.55 9.52 13.91
C GLU A 39 -8.45 9.30 12.69
N HIS A 40 -9.76 9.25 12.90
CA HIS A 40 -10.72 9.11 11.82
C HIS A 40 -10.73 10.32 10.88
N ALA A 41 -10.73 11.55 11.43
CA ALA A 41 -10.64 12.78 10.64
C ALA A 41 -9.35 12.84 9.81
N ARG A 42 -8.22 12.47 10.42
CA ARG A 42 -6.93 12.39 9.73
C ARG A 42 -6.94 11.34 8.61
N GLU A 43 -7.51 10.17 8.85
CA GLU A 43 -7.63 9.12 7.82
C GLU A 43 -8.49 9.60 6.63
N GLN A 44 -9.58 10.33 6.90
CA GLN A 44 -10.41 10.93 5.85
C GLN A 44 -9.65 12.01 5.05
N GLU A 45 -8.89 12.86 5.74
CA GLU A 45 -8.03 13.87 5.11
C GLU A 45 -7.02 13.21 4.17
N LEU A 46 -6.28 12.19 4.64
CA LEU A 46 -5.29 11.49 3.83
C LEU A 46 -5.91 10.83 2.58
N ARG A 47 -7.11 10.23 2.72
CA ARG A 47 -7.81 9.59 1.60
C ARG A 47 -8.34 10.59 0.56
N SER A 48 -8.65 11.81 0.96
CA SER A 48 -9.16 12.84 0.05
C SER A 48 -8.03 13.63 -0.62
N THR A 49 -6.91 13.83 0.08
CA THR A 49 -5.78 14.65 -0.37
C THR A 49 -4.75 13.89 -1.19
N LEU A 50 -4.67 12.55 -1.10
CA LEU A 50 -3.67 11.75 -1.82
C LEU A 50 -4.28 10.93 -2.97
N VAL A 51 -3.56 10.82 -4.08
CA VAL A 51 -3.93 10.02 -5.26
C VAL A 51 -2.81 9.04 -5.60
N ARG A 52 -3.16 7.86 -6.12
CA ARG A 52 -2.19 6.89 -6.64
C ARG A 52 -1.91 7.16 -8.11
N VAL A 53 -0.63 7.30 -8.46
CA VAL A 53 -0.17 7.47 -9.85
C VAL A 53 0.86 6.39 -10.17
N GLN A 54 0.89 5.92 -11.41
CA GLN A 54 1.92 5.00 -11.91
C GLN A 54 2.86 5.71 -12.88
N ASP A 55 4.16 5.45 -12.74
CA ASP A 55 5.13 5.89 -13.74
C ASP A 55 5.16 4.97 -14.97
N ALA A 56 5.91 5.36 -16.01
CA ALA A 56 6.09 4.56 -17.22
C ALA A 56 6.75 3.19 -16.97
N ASN A 57 7.38 2.99 -15.81
CA ASN A 57 7.98 1.73 -15.39
C ASN A 57 7.01 0.86 -14.56
N GLY A 58 5.75 1.30 -14.40
CA GLY A 58 4.73 0.62 -13.62
C GLY A 58 4.89 0.74 -12.10
N ARG A 59 5.75 1.64 -11.61
CA ARG A 59 5.89 1.87 -10.16
C ARG A 59 4.77 2.79 -9.67
N THR A 60 4.16 2.43 -8.54
CA THR A 60 3.06 3.18 -7.95
C THR A 60 3.57 4.14 -6.88
N TYR A 61 3.09 5.38 -6.91
CA TYR A 61 3.38 6.43 -5.93
C TYR A 61 2.06 7.00 -5.39
N LEU A 62 2.10 7.46 -4.14
CA LEU A 62 1.05 8.33 -3.58
C LEU A 62 1.56 9.76 -3.68
N VAL A 63 0.77 10.62 -4.32
CA VAL A 63 1.09 12.03 -4.50
C VAL A 63 -0.06 12.88 -4.00
N GLU A 64 0.23 14.11 -3.62
CA GLU A 64 -0.81 15.09 -3.29
C GLU A 64 -1.66 15.37 -4.54
N ARG A 65 -2.97 15.48 -4.33
CA ARG A 65 -3.93 15.87 -5.36
C ARG A 65 -3.66 17.33 -5.72
N SER A 66 -3.08 17.55 -6.89
CA SER A 66 -2.93 18.88 -7.49
C SER A 66 -4.32 19.53 -7.65
N ALA A 67 -4.50 20.76 -7.18
CA ALA A 67 -5.78 21.49 -7.32
C ALA A 67 -6.13 21.88 -8.77
N THR A 68 -5.29 21.53 -9.76
CA THR A 68 -5.31 22.10 -11.12
C THR A 68 -5.40 21.07 -12.24
N GLU A 69 -5.61 19.78 -11.96
CA GLU A 69 -5.84 18.80 -13.04
C GLU A 69 -7.30 18.31 -13.00
N PRO A 70 -8.13 18.65 -14.01
CA PRO A 70 -9.45 18.08 -14.15
C PRO A 70 -9.31 16.58 -14.42
N ASP A 71 -10.19 15.82 -13.79
CA ASP A 71 -10.30 14.37 -13.94
C ASP A 71 -10.71 14.06 -15.40
N GLU A 72 -9.74 13.74 -16.27
CA GLU A 72 -9.96 13.23 -17.64
C GLU A 72 -10.50 11.78 -17.61
N ARG A 73 -11.44 11.49 -16.72
CA ARG A 73 -12.15 10.19 -16.60
C ARG A 73 -13.66 10.31 -16.85
N ASP A 74 -14.09 11.38 -17.51
CA ASP A 74 -15.43 11.52 -18.10
C ASP A 74 -15.33 11.99 -19.57
N VAL A 75 -15.09 11.02 -20.49
CA VAL A 75 -15.46 11.09 -21.92
C VAL A 75 -15.97 9.73 -22.36
#